data_AF-A0AAU1T571-F1
#
_entry.id   AF-A0AAU1T571-F1
#
_cell.length_a   1.000
_cell.length_b   1.000
_cell.length_c   1.000
_cell.angle_alpha   90.00
_cell.angle_beta   90.00
_cell.angle_gamma   90.00
#
_symmetry.space_group_name_H-M   'P 1'
#
loop_
_entity.id
_entity.type
_entity.pdbx_description
1 polymer ?
#
loop_
_entity_poly.entity_id
_entity_poly.type
_entity_poly.pdbx_seq_one_letter_code
_entity_poly.pdbx_strand_id
1 'polypeptide(L)'
;MYVDNGPPTDDYFANWPTELPHADGHAGQIGDINGGGYGDLVTGIGDDDSVMNETGAAHRGGEIQVLYGSGQGITVDQQPQVFHQDTAGVPGTAEDGDRFGQSLSVGDVDADGYADVLVGAPGEAVGTLKLAGTAVLLRGSASGLTTTKAVGYTQSTADVPGATEAGDWFGATVHLADPNKDGKAETVVGIPTENSDGCLWTARGSASGPVLSGSVNLCGKSAGITVRNSKGYFGAALPSPYVSN
;
A
#
# COMPACT_ATOMS: atom_id res chain seq x y z
N MET A 1 12.13 -14.66 0.01
CA MET A 1 12.73 -13.59 0.86
C MET A 1 13.71 -14.19 1.90
N TYR A 2 14.61 -13.41 2.52
CA TYR A 2 15.56 -13.91 3.55
C TYR A 2 15.60 -13.00 4.79
N VAL A 3 15.77 -13.59 5.99
CA VAL A 3 16.07 -12.88 7.25
C VAL A 3 17.58 -12.84 7.45
N ASP A 4 18.14 -11.65 7.68
CA ASP A 4 19.54 -11.48 8.07
C ASP A 4 19.71 -11.86 9.55
N ASN A 5 20.61 -12.81 9.82
CA ASN A 5 20.89 -13.33 11.16
C ASN A 5 22.01 -12.57 11.88
N GLY A 6 22.47 -11.45 11.32
CA GLY A 6 23.47 -10.58 11.91
C GLY A 6 24.77 -10.54 11.12
N PRO A 7 25.75 -9.75 11.59
CA PRO A 7 26.95 -9.49 10.82
C PRO A 7 27.75 -10.77 10.55
N PRO A 8 28.50 -10.84 9.43
CA PRO A 8 29.37 -11.97 9.13
C PRO A 8 30.33 -12.24 10.28
N THR A 9 30.56 -13.51 10.58
CA THR A 9 31.61 -13.93 11.52
C THR A 9 32.69 -14.72 10.77
N ASP A 10 33.78 -15.07 11.46
CA ASP A 10 34.84 -15.91 10.89
C ASP A 10 34.35 -17.33 10.55
N ASP A 11 33.21 -17.76 11.12
CA ASP A 11 32.47 -18.93 10.66
C ASP A 11 31.55 -18.53 9.49
N TYR A 12 31.88 -19.05 8.31
CA TYR A 12 31.17 -18.81 7.06
C TYR A 12 29.68 -19.19 7.10
N PHE A 13 29.28 -20.10 7.98
CA PHE A 13 27.88 -20.51 8.16
C PHE A 13 27.19 -19.83 9.34
N ALA A 14 27.95 -19.22 10.24
CA ALA A 14 27.36 -18.44 11.32
C ALA A 14 26.74 -17.17 10.73
N ASN A 15 25.47 -16.96 11.06
CA ASN A 15 24.63 -15.87 10.57
C ASN A 15 24.29 -15.94 9.07
N TRP A 16 24.34 -17.13 8.45
CA TRP A 16 23.81 -17.30 7.09
C TRP A 16 22.35 -16.85 7.03
N PRO A 17 21.93 -16.03 6.04
CA PRO A 17 20.55 -15.57 5.95
C PRO A 17 19.57 -16.74 5.88
N THR A 18 18.51 -16.68 6.67
CA THR A 18 17.50 -17.75 6.66
C THR A 18 16.42 -17.43 5.66
N GLU A 19 16.18 -18.34 4.72
CA GLU A 19 15.11 -18.22 3.75
C GLU A 19 13.74 -18.23 4.45
N LEU A 20 12.84 -17.36 4.01
CA LEU A 20 11.41 -17.42 4.29
C LEU A 20 10.75 -18.05 3.06
N PRO A 21 10.58 -19.38 3.03
CA PRO A 21 10.17 -20.11 1.81
C PRO A 21 8.72 -19.84 1.41
N HIS A 22 7.95 -19.20 2.28
CA HIS A 22 6.53 -18.89 2.06
C HIS A 22 6.28 -17.40 1.81
N ALA A 23 7.32 -16.57 1.82
CA ALA A 23 7.19 -15.12 1.71
C ALA A 23 7.95 -14.57 0.51
N ASP A 24 7.28 -13.72 -0.25
CA ASP A 24 7.81 -13.02 -1.41
C ASP A 24 7.31 -11.56 -1.45
N GLY A 25 7.87 -10.74 -2.34
CA GLY A 25 7.49 -9.33 -2.45
C GLY A 25 8.49 -8.45 -3.18
N HIS A 26 7.95 -7.51 -3.97
CA HIS A 26 8.71 -6.42 -4.58
C HIS A 26 8.72 -5.14 -3.73
N ALA A 27 7.69 -4.96 -2.90
CA ALA A 27 7.58 -3.89 -1.90
C ALA A 27 7.42 -4.48 -0.50
N GLY A 28 7.87 -3.76 0.53
CA GLY A 28 7.77 -4.19 1.93
C GLY A 28 7.56 -3.01 2.89
N GLN A 29 6.74 -3.21 3.92
CA GLN A 29 6.48 -2.26 5.00
C GLN A 29 6.39 -2.98 6.35
N ILE A 30 6.68 -2.24 7.43
CA ILE A 30 6.59 -2.77 8.79
C ILE A 30 5.65 -1.90 9.64
N GLY A 31 4.79 -2.54 10.44
CA GLY A 31 3.99 -1.88 11.48
C GLY A 31 3.21 -2.88 12.32
N ASP A 32 2.75 -2.50 13.51
CA ASP A 32 2.09 -3.43 14.45
C ASP A 32 0.59 -3.57 14.12
N ILE A 33 0.25 -4.49 13.21
CA ILE A 33 -1.10 -4.64 12.66
C ILE A 33 -2.00 -5.38 13.65
N ASN A 34 -1.41 -6.27 14.46
CA ASN A 34 -2.14 -7.06 15.45
C ASN A 34 -2.08 -6.49 16.88
N GLY A 35 -1.39 -5.38 17.11
CA GLY A 35 -1.28 -4.71 18.41
C GLY A 35 -0.47 -5.52 19.43
N GLY A 36 0.38 -6.43 18.95
CA GLY A 36 1.18 -7.33 19.78
C GLY A 36 2.45 -6.69 20.36
N GLY A 37 2.78 -5.47 19.94
CA GLY A 37 4.02 -4.77 20.28
C GLY A 37 5.23 -5.20 19.45
N TYR A 38 5.02 -5.98 18.38
CA TYR A 38 6.06 -6.45 17.46
C TYR A 38 5.75 -5.97 16.04
N GLY A 39 6.80 -5.76 15.24
CA GLY A 39 6.62 -5.33 13.85
C GLY A 39 6.01 -6.42 12.97
N ASP A 40 4.84 -6.11 12.42
CA ASP A 40 4.19 -6.69 11.24
C ASP A 40 5.08 -6.65 10.00
N LEU A 41 5.24 -7.70 9.19
CA LEU A 41 5.76 -7.51 7.82
C LEU A 41 4.63 -7.63 6.80
N VAL A 42 4.44 -6.58 6.02
CA VAL A 42 3.57 -6.59 4.83
C VAL A 42 4.43 -6.52 3.60
N THR A 43 4.26 -7.48 2.69
CA THR A 43 4.89 -7.45 1.37
C THR A 43 3.85 -7.35 0.27
N GLY A 44 4.23 -6.73 -0.83
CA GLY A 44 3.38 -6.50 -1.99
C GLY A 44 3.95 -7.14 -3.23
N ILE A 45 3.10 -7.86 -3.95
CA ILE A 45 3.42 -8.54 -5.20
C ILE A 45 2.40 -8.04 -6.24
N GLY A 46 2.66 -6.85 -6.79
CA GLY A 46 1.78 -6.22 -7.77
C GLY A 46 1.91 -6.78 -9.19
N ASP A 47 2.85 -7.68 -9.45
CA ASP A 47 2.91 -8.33 -10.76
C ASP A 47 1.88 -9.47 -10.80
N ASP A 48 1.21 -9.61 -11.95
CA ASP A 48 0.24 -10.67 -12.17
C ASP A 48 0.96 -11.88 -12.75
N ASP A 49 1.15 -12.92 -11.95
CA ASP A 49 1.89 -14.10 -12.38
C ASP A 49 1.00 -15.16 -13.04
N SER A 50 -0.34 -14.98 -13.01
CA SER A 50 -1.27 -15.82 -13.77
C SER A 50 -1.01 -15.73 -15.29
N VAL A 51 -0.33 -14.67 -15.73
CA VAL A 51 0.13 -14.50 -17.12
C VAL A 51 1.57 -14.95 -17.38
N MET A 52 2.38 -15.20 -16.34
CA MET A 52 3.82 -15.55 -16.47
C MET A 52 4.15 -17.04 -16.28
N ASN A 53 3.17 -17.87 -15.90
CA ASN A 53 3.32 -19.33 -15.73
C ASN A 53 4.46 -19.72 -14.75
N GLU A 54 4.64 -18.91 -13.71
CA GLU A 54 5.52 -19.19 -12.58
C GLU A 54 4.74 -19.92 -11.47
N THR A 55 5.37 -20.89 -10.82
CA THR A 55 4.72 -21.73 -9.79
C THR A 55 4.82 -21.07 -8.41
N GLY A 56 3.70 -20.93 -7.71
CA GLY A 56 3.65 -20.41 -6.33
C GLY A 56 3.49 -18.88 -6.21
N ALA A 57 3.03 -18.25 -7.30
CA ALA A 57 3.15 -16.83 -7.56
C ALA A 57 1.80 -16.08 -7.43
N ALA A 58 1.82 -14.74 -7.48
CA ALA A 58 0.72 -13.88 -7.03
C ALA A 58 -0.63 -14.12 -7.72
N HIS A 59 -1.73 -13.86 -6.99
CA HIS A 59 -3.09 -13.91 -7.54
C HIS A 59 -3.27 -12.93 -8.70
N ARG A 60 -4.26 -13.21 -9.56
CA ARG A 60 -4.68 -12.31 -10.65
C ARG A 60 -4.85 -10.88 -10.14
N GLY A 61 -4.30 -9.91 -10.85
CA GLY A 61 -4.30 -8.50 -10.45
C GLY A 61 -3.32 -8.13 -9.32
N GLY A 62 -2.58 -9.09 -8.74
CA GLY A 62 -1.61 -8.87 -7.67
C GLY A 62 -2.16 -9.17 -6.26
N GLU A 63 -1.25 -9.19 -5.28
CA GLU A 63 -1.57 -9.50 -3.88
C GLU A 63 -0.69 -8.76 -2.87
N ILE A 64 -1.09 -8.84 -1.61
CA ILE A 64 -0.22 -8.58 -0.46
C ILE A 64 -0.14 -9.81 0.43
N GLN A 65 0.98 -9.94 1.14
CA GLN A 65 1.20 -10.97 2.14
C GLN A 65 1.50 -10.31 3.49
N VAL A 66 0.98 -10.89 4.58
CA VAL A 66 1.19 -10.41 5.95
C VAL A 66 1.79 -11.52 6.78
N LEU A 67 2.98 -11.28 7.35
CA LEU A 67 3.62 -12.15 8.34
C LEU A 67 3.66 -11.41 9.68
N TYR A 68 2.96 -11.97 10.67
CA TYR A 68 2.90 -11.39 12.02
C TYR A 68 4.18 -11.64 12.81
N GLY A 69 4.74 -10.56 13.37
CA GLY A 69 5.92 -10.59 14.20
C GLY A 69 5.61 -11.10 15.62
N SER A 70 6.66 -11.50 16.31
CA SER A 70 6.57 -11.97 17.70
C SER A 70 7.84 -11.62 18.46
N GLY A 71 7.91 -12.02 19.74
CA GLY A 71 9.16 -11.95 20.52
C GLY A 71 10.32 -12.79 19.95
N GLN A 72 10.06 -13.63 18.95
CA GLN A 72 11.08 -14.36 18.19
C GLN A 72 11.28 -13.79 16.78
N GLY A 73 10.64 -12.65 16.45
CA GLY A 73 10.52 -12.15 15.09
C GLY A 73 9.53 -12.96 14.25
N ILE A 74 9.69 -12.88 12.93
CA ILE A 74 9.01 -13.71 11.94
C ILE A 74 9.77 -15.02 11.81
N THR A 75 9.07 -16.15 11.81
CA THR A 75 9.68 -17.48 11.75
C THR A 75 9.58 -18.09 10.36
N VAL A 76 10.50 -19.00 10.03
CA VAL A 76 10.60 -19.63 8.70
C VAL A 76 9.39 -20.47 8.30
N ASP A 77 8.74 -21.08 9.29
CA ASP A 77 7.59 -21.95 9.08
C ASP A 77 6.27 -21.17 9.01
N GLN A 78 6.31 -19.85 9.23
CA GLN A 78 5.13 -19.01 9.22
C GLN A 78 4.57 -18.90 7.79
N GLN A 79 3.31 -19.27 7.64
CA GLN A 79 2.56 -19.00 6.41
C GLN A 79 2.04 -17.55 6.46
N PRO A 80 2.24 -16.74 5.40
CA PRO A 80 1.63 -15.44 5.35
C PRO A 80 0.10 -15.55 5.24
N GLN A 81 -0.59 -14.54 5.75
CA GLN A 81 -1.96 -14.26 5.31
C GLN A 81 -1.91 -13.48 4.00
N VAL A 82 -2.66 -13.94 3.01
CA VAL A 82 -2.67 -13.35 1.66
C VAL A 82 -3.98 -12.61 1.43
N PHE A 83 -3.90 -11.40 0.87
CA PHE A 83 -5.05 -10.59 0.47
C PHE A 83 -4.86 -10.08 -0.96
N HIS A 84 -5.91 -10.15 -1.76
CA HIS A 84 -5.96 -9.71 -3.16
C HIS A 84 -7.38 -9.19 -3.49
N GLN A 85 -7.60 -8.61 -4.67
CA GLN A 85 -8.91 -7.97 -5.00
C GLN A 85 -10.10 -8.95 -5.05
N ASP A 86 -9.85 -10.24 -5.31
CA ASP A 86 -10.89 -11.28 -5.23
C ASP A 86 -11.08 -11.84 -3.80
N THR A 87 -10.29 -11.40 -2.81
CA THR A 87 -10.50 -11.78 -1.41
C THR A 87 -11.84 -11.21 -0.91
N ALA A 88 -12.66 -12.05 -0.28
CA ALA A 88 -13.99 -11.65 0.18
C ALA A 88 -13.94 -10.42 1.12
N GLY A 89 -14.64 -9.36 0.71
CA GLY A 89 -14.71 -8.09 1.43
C GLY A 89 -13.70 -7.04 0.97
N VAL A 90 -12.70 -7.39 0.16
CA VAL A 90 -11.83 -6.42 -0.51
C VAL A 90 -12.63 -5.76 -1.65
N PRO A 91 -12.71 -4.42 -1.73
CA PRO A 91 -13.39 -3.73 -2.82
C PRO A 91 -12.68 -3.88 -4.16
N GLY A 92 -13.48 -3.96 -5.24
CA GLY A 92 -12.99 -4.14 -6.61
C GLY A 92 -13.27 -5.53 -7.14
N THR A 93 -12.70 -5.87 -8.29
CA THR A 93 -12.70 -7.22 -8.86
C THR A 93 -11.36 -7.37 -9.55
N ALA A 94 -10.66 -8.50 -9.34
CA ALA A 94 -9.35 -8.65 -9.94
C ALA A 94 -9.43 -8.67 -11.47
N GLU A 95 -8.59 -7.88 -12.12
CA GLU A 95 -8.32 -7.83 -13.54
C GLU A 95 -6.82 -7.98 -13.82
N ASP A 96 -6.48 -8.37 -15.04
CA ASP A 96 -5.08 -8.60 -15.40
C ASP A 96 -4.34 -7.26 -15.40
N GLY A 97 -3.33 -7.15 -14.53
CA GLY A 97 -2.49 -5.96 -14.46
C GLY A 97 -3.06 -4.82 -13.61
N ASP A 98 -3.98 -5.07 -12.68
CA ASP A 98 -4.42 -4.07 -11.68
C ASP A 98 -3.30 -3.64 -10.72
N ARG A 99 -2.40 -4.57 -10.45
CA ARG A 99 -1.21 -4.39 -9.61
C ARG A 99 -1.52 -4.04 -8.16
N PHE A 100 -2.52 -4.70 -7.59
CA PHE A 100 -2.78 -4.69 -6.16
C PHE A 100 -1.51 -5.11 -5.39
N GLY A 101 -1.07 -4.26 -4.47
CA GLY A 101 0.18 -4.47 -3.75
C GLY A 101 1.40 -3.82 -4.42
N GLN A 102 1.24 -3.09 -5.53
CA GLN A 102 2.35 -2.35 -6.15
C GLN A 102 2.94 -1.29 -5.21
N SER A 103 2.08 -0.63 -4.43
CA SER A 103 2.51 0.33 -3.41
C SER A 103 1.81 0.01 -2.09
N LEU A 104 2.54 0.21 -0.99
CA LEU A 104 2.09 -0.15 0.36
C LEU A 104 2.46 0.94 1.35
N SER A 105 1.57 1.17 2.31
CA SER A 105 1.89 1.91 3.53
C SER A 105 1.17 1.32 4.72
N VAL A 106 1.84 1.38 5.88
CA VAL A 106 1.29 0.90 7.15
C VAL A 106 1.20 2.06 8.13
N GLY A 107 0.07 2.21 8.82
CA GLY A 107 -0.17 3.27 9.81
C GLY A 107 -1.59 3.25 10.35
N ASP A 108 -1.82 3.78 11.55
CA ASP A 108 -3.13 3.76 12.22
C ASP A 108 -3.96 5.00 11.83
N VAL A 109 -4.96 4.83 10.95
CA VAL A 109 -5.79 5.94 10.44
C VAL A 109 -6.93 6.33 11.39
N ASP A 110 -7.30 5.47 12.34
CA ASP A 110 -8.39 5.72 13.29
C ASP A 110 -8.00 5.87 14.76
N ALA A 111 -6.71 5.78 15.07
CA ALA A 111 -6.17 5.78 16.42
C ALA A 111 -6.79 4.68 17.30
N ASP A 112 -7.01 3.48 16.75
CA ASP A 112 -7.54 2.35 17.50
C ASP A 112 -6.45 1.48 18.15
N GLY A 113 -5.18 1.77 17.86
CA GLY A 113 -4.01 1.09 18.38
C GLY A 113 -3.51 -0.06 17.51
N TYR A 114 -4.14 -0.31 16.37
CA TYR A 114 -3.71 -1.30 15.39
C TYR A 114 -3.29 -0.59 14.09
N ALA A 115 -2.14 -0.95 13.54
CA ALA A 115 -1.73 -0.38 12.27
C ALA A 115 -2.60 -0.91 11.11
N ASP A 116 -3.06 -0.01 10.25
CA ASP A 116 -3.79 -0.33 9.02
C ASP A 116 -2.86 -0.44 7.83
N VAL A 117 -3.35 -1.00 6.73
CA VAL A 117 -2.61 -1.15 5.48
C VAL A 117 -3.36 -0.44 4.36
N LEU A 118 -2.71 0.54 3.74
CA LEU A 118 -3.16 1.15 2.50
C LEU A 118 -2.41 0.51 1.32
N VAL A 119 -3.16 0.00 0.36
CA VAL A 119 -2.67 -0.78 -0.77
C VAL A 119 -3.02 -0.08 -2.09
N GLY A 120 -2.03 0.22 -2.91
CA GLY A 120 -2.26 0.71 -4.26
C GLY A 120 -2.52 -0.42 -5.26
N ALA A 121 -3.47 -0.20 -6.17
CA ALA A 121 -3.70 -0.99 -7.37
C ALA A 121 -3.90 -0.03 -8.56
N PRO A 122 -2.83 0.62 -9.05
CA PRO A 122 -2.98 1.72 -9.99
C PRO A 122 -3.29 1.28 -11.43
N GLY A 123 -3.25 -0.02 -11.71
CA GLY A 123 -3.71 -0.58 -12.97
C GLY A 123 -5.25 -0.75 -13.05
N GLU A 124 -5.94 -0.71 -11.91
CA GLU A 124 -7.40 -0.92 -11.81
C GLU A 124 -8.18 -0.07 -12.83
N ALA A 125 -9.16 -0.69 -13.46
CA ALA A 125 -10.14 0.03 -14.27
C ALA A 125 -11.27 0.61 -13.42
N VAL A 126 -11.62 1.87 -13.65
CA VAL A 126 -12.82 2.49 -13.06
C VAL A 126 -13.90 2.58 -14.14
N GLY A 127 -14.85 1.63 -14.12
CA GLY A 127 -15.84 1.49 -15.19
C GLY A 127 -15.17 1.10 -16.51
N THR A 128 -15.20 1.98 -17.51
CA THR A 128 -14.51 1.75 -18.81
C THR A 128 -13.15 2.42 -18.91
N LEU A 129 -12.72 3.15 -17.87
CA LEU A 129 -11.49 3.91 -17.83
C LEU A 129 -10.36 3.02 -17.31
N LYS A 130 -9.59 2.45 -18.23
CA LYS A 130 -8.45 1.58 -17.92
C LYS A 130 -7.34 2.36 -17.22
N LEU A 131 -6.61 1.71 -16.30
CA LEU A 131 -5.45 2.31 -15.62
C LEU A 131 -5.81 3.61 -14.88
N ALA A 132 -7.06 3.74 -14.47
CA ALA A 132 -7.52 4.86 -13.65
C ALA A 132 -6.99 4.71 -12.23
N GLY A 133 -6.95 3.48 -11.72
CA GLY A 133 -6.34 3.10 -10.47
C GLY A 133 -7.27 3.19 -9.25
N THR A 134 -6.87 2.51 -8.18
CA THR A 134 -7.53 2.55 -6.87
C THR A 134 -6.51 2.44 -5.73
N ALA A 135 -6.90 2.90 -4.55
CA ALA A 135 -6.20 2.62 -3.30
C ALA A 135 -7.18 2.00 -2.30
N VAL A 136 -6.82 0.86 -1.71
CA VAL A 136 -7.65 0.11 -0.78
C VAL A 136 -7.07 0.17 0.63
N LEU A 137 -7.88 0.60 1.59
CA LEU A 137 -7.55 0.57 3.01
C LEU A 137 -8.11 -0.70 3.65
N LEU A 138 -7.23 -1.48 4.27
CA LEU A 138 -7.53 -2.67 5.08
C LEU A 138 -7.19 -2.37 6.54
N ARG A 139 -8.04 -2.81 7.47
CA ARG A 139 -7.90 -2.41 8.89
C ARG A 139 -7.09 -3.40 9.70
N GLY A 140 -6.26 -2.88 10.60
CA GLY A 140 -5.65 -3.66 11.66
C GLY A 140 -6.68 -4.13 12.68
N SER A 141 -6.34 -5.16 13.46
CA SER A 141 -7.15 -5.61 14.59
C SER A 141 -6.36 -6.58 15.47
N ALA A 142 -6.85 -6.88 16.67
CA ALA A 142 -6.23 -7.90 17.53
C ALA A 142 -6.10 -9.30 16.88
N SER A 143 -6.88 -9.59 15.84
CA SER A 143 -6.80 -10.85 15.07
C SER A 143 -5.90 -10.73 13.83
N GLY A 144 -5.25 -9.58 13.63
CA GLY A 144 -4.50 -9.22 12.44
C GLY A 144 -5.31 -8.36 11.45
N LEU A 145 -4.78 -8.25 10.23
CA LEU A 145 -5.39 -7.51 9.13
C LEU A 145 -6.76 -8.10 8.78
N THR A 146 -7.74 -7.22 8.53
CA THR A 146 -9.11 -7.63 8.22
C THR A 146 -9.69 -6.89 7.01
N THR A 147 -10.58 -7.57 6.29
CA THR A 147 -11.42 -6.97 5.24
C THR A 147 -12.68 -6.33 5.80
N THR A 148 -12.92 -6.44 7.11
CA THR A 148 -14.05 -5.76 7.78
C THR A 148 -13.85 -4.26 7.69
N LYS A 149 -14.83 -3.56 7.07
CA LYS A 149 -14.74 -2.12 6.75
C LYS A 149 -13.59 -1.78 5.79
N ALA A 150 -13.15 -2.72 4.94
CA ALA A 150 -12.27 -2.37 3.84
C ALA A 150 -12.96 -1.35 2.92
N VAL A 151 -12.21 -0.34 2.47
CA VAL A 151 -12.72 0.72 1.60
C VAL A 151 -11.75 0.96 0.46
N GLY A 152 -12.27 1.04 -0.77
CA GLY A 152 -11.53 1.42 -1.96
C GLY A 152 -11.79 2.88 -2.32
N TYR A 153 -10.75 3.61 -2.69
CA TYR A 153 -10.79 5.01 -3.08
C TYR A 153 -10.29 5.17 -4.51
N THR A 154 -11.04 5.94 -5.30
CA THR A 154 -10.68 6.36 -6.66
C THR A 154 -11.02 7.84 -6.82
N GLN A 155 -10.61 8.46 -7.93
CA GLN A 155 -11.07 9.81 -8.28
C GLN A 155 -12.58 9.91 -8.55
N SER A 156 -13.30 8.78 -8.66
CA SER A 156 -14.76 8.74 -8.79
C SER A 156 -15.47 8.62 -7.43
N THR A 157 -14.73 8.43 -6.33
CA THR A 157 -15.30 8.41 -4.99
C THR A 157 -15.81 9.81 -4.64
N ALA A 158 -17.03 9.88 -4.08
CA ALA A 158 -17.62 11.16 -3.69
C ALA A 158 -16.69 11.95 -2.74
N ASP A 159 -16.60 13.26 -2.98
CA ASP A 159 -15.73 14.21 -2.27
C ASP A 159 -14.21 14.00 -2.46
N VAL A 160 -13.77 13.05 -3.31
CA VAL A 160 -12.38 13.03 -3.81
C VAL A 160 -12.28 14.01 -4.98
N PRO A 161 -11.41 15.05 -4.91
CA PRO A 161 -11.27 16.03 -5.98
C PRO A 161 -10.65 15.44 -7.25
N GLY A 162 -10.87 16.14 -8.37
CA GLY A 162 -10.41 15.71 -9.70
C GLY A 162 -11.51 14.99 -10.47
N ALA A 163 -11.19 14.57 -11.69
CA ALA A 163 -12.03 13.67 -12.47
C ALA A 163 -11.25 12.41 -12.75
N THR A 164 -11.92 11.27 -12.87
CA THR A 164 -11.25 10.03 -13.26
C THR A 164 -11.03 10.04 -14.76
N GLU A 165 -9.79 9.80 -15.18
CA GLU A 165 -9.41 9.57 -16.56
C GLU A 165 -8.67 8.24 -16.73
N ALA A 166 -8.66 7.75 -17.96
CA ALA A 166 -7.91 6.56 -18.29
C ALA A 166 -6.41 6.86 -18.23
N GLY A 167 -5.68 6.07 -17.45
CA GLY A 167 -4.23 6.22 -17.29
C GLY A 167 -3.82 7.28 -16.30
N ASP A 168 -4.61 7.58 -15.26
CA ASP A 168 -4.23 8.45 -14.13
C ASP A 168 -3.39 7.74 -13.07
N TRP A 169 -3.49 6.40 -13.00
CA TRP A 169 -2.73 5.56 -12.08
C TRP A 169 -2.91 5.96 -10.61
N PHE A 170 -4.13 6.30 -10.18
CA PHE A 170 -4.44 6.55 -8.77
C PHE A 170 -3.98 5.35 -7.91
N GLY A 171 -3.22 5.60 -6.85
CA GLY A 171 -2.61 4.51 -6.07
C GLY A 171 -1.20 4.12 -6.52
N ALA A 172 -0.59 4.86 -7.47
CA ALA A 172 0.79 4.58 -7.90
C ALA A 172 1.78 4.65 -6.74
N THR A 173 1.52 5.54 -5.78
CA THR A 173 2.16 5.56 -4.47
C THR A 173 1.11 5.80 -3.41
N VAL A 174 1.28 5.22 -2.22
CA VAL A 174 0.37 5.43 -1.08
C VAL A 174 1.17 5.67 0.19
N HIS A 175 0.65 6.53 1.07
CA HIS A 175 1.19 6.75 2.42
C HIS A 175 0.10 6.91 3.46
N LEU A 176 0.37 6.36 4.63
CA LEU A 176 -0.28 6.62 5.90
C LEU A 176 0.78 7.25 6.81
N ALA A 177 0.58 8.51 7.19
CA ALA A 177 1.50 9.23 8.08
C ALA A 177 0.73 10.27 8.87
N ASP A 178 1.18 10.63 10.07
CA ASP A 178 0.58 11.67 10.91
C ASP A 178 1.44 12.96 10.91
N PRO A 179 1.44 13.75 9.81
CA PRO A 179 2.15 15.02 9.76
C PRO A 179 1.57 16.09 10.70
N ASN A 180 0.31 15.97 11.11
CA ASN A 180 -0.36 16.98 11.92
C ASN A 180 -0.22 16.71 13.45
N LYS A 181 0.27 15.52 13.83
CA LYS A 181 0.47 15.01 15.20
C LYS A 181 -0.82 14.92 16.02
N ASP A 182 -1.95 14.58 15.40
CA ASP A 182 -3.23 14.36 16.09
C ASP A 182 -3.45 12.91 16.54
N GLY A 183 -2.49 12.03 16.23
CA GLY A 183 -2.51 10.61 16.57
C GLY A 183 -3.22 9.73 15.53
N LYS A 184 -3.64 10.29 14.40
CA LYS A 184 -4.25 9.55 13.29
C LYS A 184 -3.43 9.77 12.02
N ALA A 185 -3.16 8.70 11.31
CA ALA A 185 -2.50 8.81 10.02
C ALA A 185 -3.41 9.52 8.99
N GLU A 186 -2.92 10.59 8.37
CA GLU A 186 -3.41 11.09 7.10
C GLU A 186 -3.17 10.06 5.99
N THR A 187 -4.10 9.99 5.04
CA THR A 187 -3.93 9.27 3.78
C THR A 187 -3.38 10.20 2.71
N VAL A 188 -2.38 9.71 1.97
CA VAL A 188 -1.83 10.37 0.78
C VAL A 188 -1.74 9.36 -0.34
N VAL A 189 -2.23 9.71 -1.53
CA VAL A 189 -2.22 8.85 -2.71
C VAL A 189 -1.67 9.61 -3.91
N GLY A 190 -0.72 9.00 -4.62
CA GLY A 190 -0.13 9.52 -5.85
C GLY A 190 -0.99 9.21 -7.07
N ILE A 191 -1.07 10.20 -7.97
CA ILE A 191 -1.86 10.19 -9.21
C ILE A 191 -0.99 10.80 -10.32
N PRO A 192 0.06 10.08 -10.76
CA PRO A 192 1.21 10.67 -11.44
C PRO A 192 0.90 11.32 -12.79
N THR A 193 -0.21 10.96 -13.42
CA THR A 193 -0.53 11.41 -14.77
C THR A 193 -1.77 12.29 -14.83
N GLU A 194 -2.42 12.53 -13.68
CA GLU A 194 -3.53 13.45 -13.53
C GLU A 194 -3.19 14.81 -14.15
N ASN A 195 -4.05 15.27 -15.06
CA ASN A 195 -3.92 16.55 -15.75
C ASN A 195 -2.55 16.81 -16.44
N SER A 196 -1.82 15.76 -16.81
CA SER A 196 -0.51 15.78 -17.51
C SER A 196 0.71 16.26 -16.69
N ASP A 197 0.56 16.58 -15.41
CA ASP A 197 1.68 16.91 -14.51
C ASP A 197 1.68 16.18 -13.16
N GLY A 198 0.60 15.45 -12.86
CA GLY A 198 0.48 14.58 -11.70
C GLY A 198 0.00 15.32 -10.45
N CYS A 199 -0.66 14.57 -9.57
CA CYS A 199 -1.20 15.06 -8.32
C CYS A 199 -0.95 14.10 -7.16
N LEU A 200 -1.13 14.63 -5.95
CA LEU A 200 -1.35 13.88 -4.72
C LEU A 200 -2.77 14.15 -4.24
N TRP A 201 -3.55 13.12 -3.98
CA TRP A 201 -4.74 13.25 -3.15
C TRP A 201 -4.34 13.10 -1.68
N THR A 202 -4.86 13.95 -0.80
CA THR A 202 -4.68 13.78 0.65
C THR A 202 -5.97 14.03 1.43
N ALA A 203 -6.20 13.19 2.43
CA ALA A 203 -7.35 13.21 3.32
C ALA A 203 -6.91 12.96 4.77
N ARG A 204 -7.52 13.69 5.72
CA ARG A 204 -7.21 13.54 7.16
C ARG A 204 -7.70 12.22 7.72
N GLY A 205 -6.95 11.66 8.66
CA GLY A 205 -7.39 10.48 9.41
C GLY A 205 -8.61 10.78 10.29
N SER A 206 -9.40 9.74 10.60
CA SER A 206 -10.52 9.84 11.55
C SER A 206 -10.85 8.47 12.12
N ALA A 207 -11.67 8.44 13.18
CA ALA A 207 -12.19 7.22 13.78
C ALA A 207 -12.91 6.26 12.77
N SER A 208 -13.26 6.75 11.58
CA SER A 208 -13.93 5.98 10.52
C SER A 208 -13.08 5.82 9.26
N GLY A 209 -11.80 6.18 9.31
CA GLY A 209 -10.90 6.24 8.15
C GLY A 209 -10.77 7.67 7.57
N PRO A 210 -10.25 7.80 6.34
CA PRO A 210 -10.02 9.09 5.69
C PRO A 210 -11.27 9.97 5.58
N VAL A 211 -11.16 11.25 5.94
CA VAL A 211 -12.22 12.26 5.79
C VAL A 211 -12.21 12.81 4.37
N LEU A 212 -13.16 12.37 3.55
CA LEU A 212 -13.23 12.76 2.13
C LEU A 212 -13.69 14.20 1.92
N SER A 213 -14.68 14.65 2.70
CA SER A 213 -15.16 16.03 2.63
C SER A 213 -14.08 17.02 3.04
N GLY A 214 -13.68 17.90 2.11
CA GLY A 214 -12.57 18.83 2.29
C GLY A 214 -11.18 18.23 2.08
N SER A 215 -11.09 17.00 1.54
CA SER A 215 -9.83 16.45 1.02
C SER A 215 -9.33 17.27 -0.17
N VAL A 216 -8.03 17.18 -0.48
CA VAL A 216 -7.39 18.08 -1.46
C VAL A 216 -6.53 17.32 -2.47
N ASN A 217 -6.48 17.84 -3.70
CA ASN A 217 -5.45 17.47 -4.67
C ASN A 217 -4.36 18.53 -4.71
N LEU A 218 -3.13 18.09 -4.49
CA LEU A 218 -1.92 18.89 -4.68
C LEU A 218 -1.33 18.49 -6.03
N CYS A 219 -1.50 19.32 -7.05
CA CYS A 219 -1.04 19.02 -8.42
C CYS A 219 0.21 19.81 -8.77
N GLY A 220 1.09 19.24 -9.59
CA GLY A 220 2.43 19.79 -9.88
C GLY A 220 2.46 21.30 -10.14
N LYS A 221 1.74 21.78 -11.16
CA LYS A 221 1.68 23.20 -11.53
C LYS A 221 1.07 24.06 -10.42
N SER A 222 0.00 23.59 -9.78
CA SER A 222 -0.70 24.33 -8.71
C SER A 222 0.13 24.38 -7.41
N ALA A 223 1.00 23.40 -7.19
CA ALA A 223 1.95 23.33 -6.08
C ALA A 223 3.23 24.15 -6.34
N GLY A 224 3.31 24.89 -7.47
CA GLY A 224 4.46 25.70 -7.84
C GLY A 224 5.63 24.91 -8.43
N ILE A 225 5.44 23.63 -8.76
CA ILE A 225 6.46 22.80 -9.41
C ILE A 225 6.55 23.23 -10.88
N THR A 226 7.71 23.76 -11.27
CA THR A 226 7.97 24.14 -12.66
C THR A 226 8.27 22.90 -13.49
N VAL A 227 7.28 22.40 -14.23
CA VAL A 227 7.49 21.31 -15.20
C VAL A 227 8.16 21.88 -16.45
N ARG A 228 9.41 21.48 -16.73
CA ARG A 228 10.15 21.91 -17.93
C ARG A 228 10.13 20.82 -19.00
N ASN A 229 9.44 21.09 -20.11
CA ASN A 229 9.55 20.38 -21.40
C ASN A 229 9.15 18.87 -21.45
N SER A 230 8.51 18.32 -20.43
CA SER A 230 7.93 16.96 -20.44
C SER A 230 6.58 16.93 -19.71
N LYS A 231 5.81 15.84 -19.84
CA LYS A 231 4.75 15.52 -18.87
C LYS A 231 5.39 15.47 -17.48
N GLY A 232 4.76 16.10 -16.49
CA GLY A 232 5.16 15.96 -15.09
C GLY A 232 4.61 14.63 -14.56
N TYR A 233 5.33 14.01 -13.64
CA TYR A 233 4.90 12.77 -12.98
C TYR A 233 4.84 12.98 -11.45
N PHE A 234 4.31 14.13 -11.02
CA PHE A 234 4.23 14.44 -9.59
C PHE A 234 3.33 13.41 -8.89
N GLY A 235 3.82 12.79 -7.82
CA GLY A 235 3.15 11.65 -7.18
C GLY A 235 3.51 10.28 -7.75
N ALA A 236 4.43 10.17 -8.71
CA ALA A 236 4.94 8.86 -9.17
C ALA A 236 5.92 8.21 -8.18
N ALA A 237 6.51 9.00 -7.30
CA ALA A 237 7.41 8.55 -6.25
C ALA A 237 7.27 9.46 -5.05
N LEU A 238 6.97 8.86 -3.90
CA LEU A 238 6.94 9.50 -2.61
C LEU A 238 7.74 8.59 -1.67
N PRO A 239 8.90 9.02 -1.16
CA PRO A 239 9.59 8.27 -0.13
C PRO A 239 8.82 8.43 1.18
N SER A 240 8.63 7.34 1.93
CA SER A 240 7.99 7.41 3.26
C SER A 240 8.70 8.44 4.12
N PRO A 241 7.98 9.41 4.72
CA PRO A 241 8.62 10.38 5.58
C PRO A 241 9.11 9.67 6.85
N TYR A 242 10.40 9.85 7.19
CA TYR A 242 10.85 9.59 8.56
C TYR A 242 10.27 10.71 9.43
N VAL A 243 9.13 10.47 10.05
CA VAL A 243 8.58 11.36 11.08
C VAL A 243 9.04 10.79 12.42
N SER A 244 10.01 11.45 13.07
CA SER A 244 10.38 11.11 14.44
C SER A 244 9.17 11.39 15.34
N ASN A 245 8.66 10.35 16.00
CA ASN A 245 7.67 10.47 17.08
C ASN A 245 8.14 11.48 18.13
#